data_AF-A0A6P0YX37-F1
#
_entry.id   AF-A0A6P0YX37-F1
#
_cell.length_a   1.000
_cell.length_b   1.000
_cell.length_c   1.000
_cell.angle_alpha   90.00
_cell.angle_beta   90.00
_cell.angle_gamma   90.00
#
_symmetry.space_group_name_H-M   'P 1'
#
loop_
_entity.id
_entity.type
_entity.pdbx_description
1 polymer ?
#
loop_
_entity_poly.entity_id
_entity_poly.type
_entity_poly.pdbx_seq_one_letter_code
_entity_poly.pdbx_strand_id
1 'polypeptide(L)'
;MGPIIVLLAIAGAGMTTASLIIRNLYYICQPNEVLIFAGGAQRTSRRKVGYRLVKGGSSLRTPLVERAMRMDLTNMIIELKVSNAYSSGGIPLNVEGVANIKIAGEEPIIHNAIERLLGKSRKEIEAIAKETLEGNLR
;
A
#
# COMPACT_ATOMS: atom_id res chain seq x y z
N MET A 1 -6.38 -52.57 -14.99
CA MET A 1 -5.80 -52.03 -13.74
C MET A 1 -4.72 -50.99 -14.02
N GLY A 2 -3.70 -51.27 -14.85
CA GLY A 2 -2.61 -50.32 -15.17
C GLY A 2 -3.02 -48.91 -15.67
N PRO A 3 -3.92 -48.74 -16.65
CA PRO A 3 -4.23 -47.41 -17.19
C PRO A 3 -5.00 -46.51 -16.21
N ILE A 4 -5.81 -47.10 -15.33
CA ILE A 4 -6.58 -46.35 -14.32
C ILE A 4 -5.65 -45.76 -13.25
N ILE A 5 -4.61 -46.51 -12.86
CA ILE A 5 -3.60 -46.04 -11.89
C ILE A 5 -2.79 -44.87 -12.45
N VAL A 6 -2.42 -44.92 -13.74
CA VAL A 6 -1.71 -43.82 -14.41
C VAL A 6 -2.58 -42.56 -14.49
N LEU A 7 -3.86 -42.70 -14.81
CA LEU A 7 -4.79 -41.56 -14.92
C LEU A 7 -5.04 -40.89 -13.56
N LEU A 8 -5.18 -41.69 -12.49
CA LEU A 8 -5.26 -41.20 -11.11
C LEU A 8 -3.96 -40.50 -10.67
N ALA A 9 -2.80 -41.03 -11.04
CA ALA A 9 -1.51 -40.41 -10.70
C ALA A 9 -1.33 -39.05 -11.39
N ILE A 10 -1.69 -38.94 -12.68
CA ILE A 10 -1.64 -37.67 -13.43
C ILE A 10 -2.64 -36.66 -12.84
N ALA A 11 -3.86 -37.10 -12.53
CA ALA A 11 -4.86 -36.24 -11.91
C ALA A 11 -4.40 -35.72 -10.53
N GLY A 12 -3.83 -36.60 -9.70
CA GLY A 12 -3.27 -36.24 -8.39
C GLY A 12 -2.09 -35.27 -8.49
N ALA A 13 -1.17 -35.51 -9.42
CA ALA A 13 -0.03 -34.62 -9.69
C ALA A 13 -0.49 -33.24 -10.22
N GLY A 14 -1.49 -33.20 -11.09
CA GLY A 14 -2.06 -31.95 -11.59
C GLY A 14 -2.74 -31.13 -10.49
N MET A 15 -3.52 -31.79 -9.63
CA MET A 15 -4.27 -31.14 -8.56
C MET A 15 -3.35 -30.59 -7.45
N THR A 16 -2.27 -31.32 -7.12
CA THR A 16 -1.24 -30.85 -6.17
C THR A 16 -0.48 -29.65 -6.72
N THR A 17 -0.06 -29.70 -8.00
CA THR A 17 0.64 -28.59 -8.66
C THR A 17 -0.25 -27.33 -8.73
N ALA A 18 -1.52 -27.48 -9.09
CA ALA A 18 -2.49 -26.38 -9.13
C ALA A 18 -2.70 -25.75 -7.73
N SER A 19 -2.80 -26.58 -6.68
CA SER A 19 -2.96 -26.09 -5.31
C SER A 19 -1.75 -25.27 -4.84
N LEU A 20 -0.53 -25.71 -5.17
CA LEU A 20 0.70 -24.96 -4.85
C LEU A 20 0.76 -23.61 -5.57
N ILE A 21 0.35 -23.57 -6.84
CA ILE A 21 0.29 -22.33 -7.63
C ILE A 21 -0.70 -21.35 -7.00
N ILE A 22 -1.92 -21.80 -6.68
CA ILE A 22 -2.95 -20.93 -6.08
C ILE A 22 -2.48 -20.38 -4.72
N ARG A 23 -1.88 -21.22 -3.88
CA ARG A 23 -1.33 -20.79 -2.58
C ARG A 23 -0.26 -19.71 -2.74
N ASN A 24 0.62 -19.83 -3.73
CA ASN A 24 1.67 -18.85 -3.98
C ASN A 24 1.14 -17.52 -4.56
N LEU A 25 -0.06 -17.53 -5.13
CA LEU A 25 -0.67 -16.38 -5.79
C LEU A 25 -1.71 -15.67 -4.93
N TYR A 26 -2.11 -16.27 -3.80
CA TYR A 26 -3.14 -15.73 -2.93
C TYR A 26 -2.55 -14.73 -1.93
N TYR A 27 -2.92 -13.45 -2.07
CA TYR A 27 -2.50 -12.38 -1.18
C TYR A 27 -3.69 -11.92 -0.33
N ILE A 28 -3.51 -11.99 0.99
CA ILE A 28 -4.47 -11.48 1.98
C ILE A 28 -4.04 -10.07 2.36
N CYS A 29 -4.96 -9.11 2.31
CA CYS A 29 -4.78 -7.72 2.71
C CYS A 29 -5.43 -7.50 4.08
N GLN A 30 -4.69 -6.93 5.03
CA GLN A 30 -5.28 -6.51 6.30
C GLN A 30 -6.14 -5.24 6.11
N PRO A 31 -7.11 -4.94 6.99
CA PRO A 31 -7.93 -3.74 6.88
C PRO A 31 -7.14 -2.42 6.95
N ASN A 32 -5.98 -2.43 7.59
CA ASN A 32 -5.03 -1.31 7.70
C ASN A 32 -3.95 -1.32 6.61
N GLU A 33 -4.07 -2.15 5.58
CA GLU A 33 -3.15 -2.21 4.46
C GLU A 33 -3.91 -2.05 3.14
N VAL A 34 -3.18 -1.72 2.08
CA VAL A 34 -3.67 -1.77 0.71
C VAL A 34 -2.70 -2.57 -0.16
N LEU A 35 -3.26 -3.47 -0.96
CA LEU A 35 -2.54 -4.20 -2.00
C LEU A 35 -2.66 -3.46 -3.32
N ILE A 36 -1.52 -3.28 -3.96
CA ILE A 36 -1.37 -2.59 -5.24
C ILE A 36 -0.77 -3.61 -6.21
N PHE A 37 -1.53 -3.96 -7.24
CA PHE A 37 -1.08 -4.87 -8.29
C PHE A 37 -0.71 -4.04 -9.52
N ALA A 38 0.59 -3.82 -9.73
CA ALA A 38 1.11 -3.04 -10.86
C ALA A 38 1.30 -3.92 -12.10
N GLY A 39 0.80 -3.48 -13.25
CA GLY A 39 0.92 -4.18 -14.55
C GLY A 39 -0.42 -4.58 -15.19
N GLY A 40 -1.50 -4.63 -14.41
CA GLY A 40 -2.86 -4.77 -14.94
C GLY A 40 -3.43 -3.42 -15.39
N ALA A 41 -4.04 -3.37 -16.58
CA ALA A 41 -4.76 -2.18 -17.02
C ALA A 41 -6.16 -2.16 -16.40
N GLN A 42 -6.40 -1.26 -15.45
CA GLN A 42 -7.73 -1.05 -14.87
C GLN A 42 -8.22 0.37 -15.13
N ARG A 43 -9.50 0.49 -15.48
CA ARG A 43 -10.15 1.78 -15.68
C ARG A 43 -10.78 2.18 -14.35
N THR A 44 -10.18 3.14 -13.65
CA THR A 44 -10.92 3.83 -12.57
C THR A 44 -11.80 4.91 -13.19
N SER A 45 -12.85 5.32 -12.49
CA SER A 45 -13.99 6.12 -12.96
C SER A 45 -13.61 7.39 -13.75
N ARG A 46 -12.40 7.94 -13.56
CA ARG A 46 -11.89 9.13 -14.28
C ARG A 46 -10.51 8.99 -14.93
N ARG A 47 -9.78 7.87 -14.77
CA ARG A 47 -8.41 7.72 -15.31
C ARG A 47 -8.09 6.25 -15.62
N LYS A 48 -7.34 6.01 -16.71
CA LYS A 48 -6.76 4.68 -17.00
C LYS A 48 -5.51 4.55 -16.12
N VAL A 49 -5.58 3.72 -15.08
CA VAL A 49 -4.46 3.46 -14.18
C VAL A 49 -3.89 2.09 -14.50
N GLY A 50 -2.56 1.99 -14.61
CA GLY A 50 -1.84 0.74 -14.92
C GLY A 50 -1.69 -0.19 -13.70
N TYR A 51 -2.54 -0.03 -12.70
CA TYR A 51 -2.52 -0.81 -11.47
C TYR A 51 -3.93 -1.02 -10.91
N ARG A 52 -4.10 -2.10 -10.16
CA ARG A 52 -5.33 -2.47 -9.45
C ARG A 52 -5.15 -2.35 -7.95
N LEU A 53 -6.15 -1.81 -7.26
CA LEU A 53 -6.17 -1.61 -5.81
C LEU A 53 -7.12 -2.56 -5.12
N VAL A 54 -6.68 -3.14 -4.00
CA VAL A 54 -7.52 -3.97 -3.13
C VAL A 54 -7.24 -3.59 -1.68
N LYS A 55 -8.28 -3.09 -1.01
CA LYS A 55 -8.26 -2.71 0.41
C LYS A 55 -9.11 -3.69 1.22
N GLY A 56 -8.58 -4.17 2.35
CA GLY A 56 -9.36 -4.94 3.32
C GLY A 56 -10.02 -6.21 2.76
N GLY A 57 -9.30 -6.99 1.97
CA GLY A 57 -9.81 -8.23 1.38
C GLY A 57 -8.70 -9.13 0.85
N SER A 58 -9.06 -10.16 0.11
CA SER A 58 -8.08 -11.05 -0.53
C SER A 58 -8.11 -10.90 -2.04
N SER A 59 -6.95 -11.02 -2.67
CA SER A 59 -6.91 -11.10 -4.13
C SER A 59 -5.79 -11.99 -4.63
N LEU A 60 -6.05 -12.59 -5.80
CA LEU A 60 -5.08 -13.39 -6.50
C LEU A 60 -4.19 -12.46 -7.34
N ARG A 61 -2.88 -12.65 -7.26
CA ARG A 61 -1.91 -12.02 -8.16
C ARG A 61 -1.87 -12.80 -9.48
N THR A 62 -1.78 -12.11 -10.60
CA THR A 62 -1.48 -12.73 -11.90
C THR A 62 0.05 -12.89 -12.05
N PRO A 63 0.61 -14.12 -12.02
CA PRO A 63 2.04 -14.37 -11.78
C PRO A 63 3.01 -13.69 -12.74
N LEU A 64 2.61 -13.47 -13.98
CA LEU A 64 3.47 -13.05 -15.09
C LEU A 64 3.34 -11.57 -15.46
N VAL A 65 2.19 -10.96 -15.16
CA VAL A 65 1.83 -9.61 -15.62
C VAL A 65 1.78 -8.62 -14.45
N GLU A 66 1.48 -9.09 -13.24
CA GLU A 66 1.26 -8.23 -12.08
C GLU A 66 2.35 -8.37 -11.03
N ARG A 67 2.89 -7.23 -10.58
CA ARG A 67 3.71 -7.11 -9.38
C ARG A 67 2.85 -6.70 -8.21
N ALA A 68 2.80 -7.53 -7.16
CA ALA A 68 2.09 -7.20 -5.93
C ALA A 68 2.98 -6.35 -5.03
N MET A 69 2.45 -5.21 -4.60
CA MET A 69 3.07 -4.30 -3.64
C MET A 69 2.08 -4.06 -2.50
N ARG A 70 2.61 -3.82 -1.30
CA ARG A 70 1.79 -3.54 -0.11
C ARG A 70 2.14 -2.15 0.40
N MET A 71 1.14 -1.43 0.86
CA MET A 71 1.31 -0.15 1.53
C MET A 71 0.52 -0.16 2.84
N ASP A 72 1.22 0.17 3.93
CA ASP A 72 0.63 0.28 5.26
C ASP A 72 -0.13 1.61 5.39
N LEU A 73 -1.37 1.55 5.86
CA LEU A 73 -2.25 2.71 6.08
C LEU A 73 -2.41 3.02 7.58
N THR A 74 -1.60 2.39 8.43
CA THR A 74 -1.61 2.58 9.89
C THR A 74 -1.25 4.03 10.24
N ASN A 75 -1.84 4.51 11.34
CA ASN A 75 -1.52 5.83 11.88
C ASN A 75 -0.04 5.91 12.31
N MET A 76 0.59 7.04 12.03
CA MET A 76 1.95 7.37 12.41
C MET A 76 1.92 8.62 13.30
N ILE A 77 2.75 8.63 14.33
CA ILE A 77 2.87 9.73 15.29
C ILE A 77 4.17 10.46 14.98
N ILE A 78 4.10 11.76 14.74
CA ILE A 78 5.26 12.60 14.43
C ILE A 78 5.40 13.67 15.50
N GLU A 79 6.58 13.72 16.11
CA GLU A 79 6.97 14.80 17.02
C GLU A 79 7.56 15.97 16.23
N LEU A 80 6.97 17.15 16.43
CA LEU A 80 7.33 18.40 15.77
C LEU A 80 7.97 19.34 16.78
N LYS A 81 9.12 19.90 16.42
CA LYS A 81 9.80 20.94 17.21
C LYS A 81 10.23 22.06 16.29
N VAL A 82 9.45 23.13 16.27
CA VAL A 82 9.73 24.30 15.43
C VAL A 82 10.13 25.46 16.32
N SER A 83 11.38 25.90 16.17
CA SER A 83 11.89 27.13 16.74
C SER A 83 11.64 28.29 15.78
N ASN A 84 11.28 29.45 16.31
CA ASN A 84 11.09 30.69 15.54
C ASN A 84 9.90 30.65 14.55
N ALA A 85 8.80 30.00 14.96
CA ALA A 85 7.52 30.08 14.28
C ALA A 85 6.91 31.47 14.51
N TYR A 86 6.46 32.16 13.45
CA TYR A 86 5.85 33.48 13.61
C TYR A 86 4.35 33.38 13.89
N SER A 87 3.93 33.93 15.03
CA SER A 87 2.50 34.17 15.26
C SER A 87 1.96 35.23 14.28
N SER A 88 0.65 35.29 14.06
CA SER A 88 0.02 36.33 13.24
C SER A 88 0.33 37.76 13.73
N GLY A 89 0.71 37.91 15.00
CA GLY A 89 1.20 39.17 15.58
C GLY A 89 2.70 39.46 15.43
N GLY A 90 3.45 38.64 14.68
CA GLY A 90 4.89 38.84 14.41
C GLY A 90 5.84 38.42 15.54
N ILE A 91 5.31 37.85 16.62
CA ILE A 91 6.11 37.39 17.77
C ILE A 91 6.67 35.99 17.47
N PRO A 92 7.99 35.76 17.58
CA PRO A 92 8.57 34.43 17.42
C PRO A 92 8.19 33.54 18.60
N LEU A 93 7.70 32.33 18.28
CA LEU A 93 7.29 31.32 19.24
C LEU A 93 8.09 30.03 19.01
N ASN A 94 8.32 29.29 20.09
CA ASN A 94 8.82 27.92 20.03
C ASN A 94 7.61 26.99 20.20
N VAL A 95 7.32 26.18 19.19
CA VAL A 95 6.16 25.29 19.16
C VAL A 95 6.65 23.85 19.23
N GLU A 96 6.24 23.14 20.27
CA GLU A 96 6.38 21.70 20.41
C GLU A 96 5.00 21.06 20.28
N GLY A 97 4.90 20.03 19.44
CA GLY A 97 3.62 19.38 19.17
C GLY A 97 3.78 17.95 18.70
N VAL A 98 2.68 17.19 18.82
CA VAL A 98 2.59 15.82 18.32
C VAL A 98 1.47 15.78 17.28
N ALA A 99 1.80 15.34 16.07
CA ALA A 99 0.85 15.19 14.98
C ALA A 99 0.58 13.70 14.71
N ASN A 100 -0.69 13.33 14.65
CA ASN A 100 -1.15 12.03 14.19
C ASN A 100 -1.45 12.11 12.70
N ILE A 101 -0.76 11.32 11.88
CA ILE A 101 -0.93 11.31 10.44
C ILE A 101 -1.21 9.90 9.91
N LYS A 102 -2.04 9.82 8.87
CA LYS A 102 -2.43 8.55 8.24
C LYS A 102 -2.45 8.72 6.72
N ILE A 103 -2.08 7.66 6.01
CA ILE A 103 -2.26 7.58 4.55
C ILE A 103 -3.73 7.33 4.24
N ALA A 104 -4.32 8.18 3.39
CA ALA A 104 -5.72 8.05 3.00
C ALA A 104 -5.93 6.80 2.15
N GLY A 105 -6.75 5.87 2.66
CA GLY A 105 -7.09 4.61 2.00
C GLY A 105 -8.33 4.67 1.10
N GLU A 106 -8.83 5.86 0.76
CA GLU A 106 -10.07 6.03 -0.01
C GLU A 106 -9.79 6.72 -1.35
N GLU A 107 -10.56 6.37 -2.39
CA GLU A 107 -10.54 7.11 -3.64
C GLU A 107 -11.17 8.50 -3.46
N PRO A 108 -10.64 9.56 -4.10
CA PRO A 108 -9.56 9.56 -5.09
C PRO A 108 -8.14 9.78 -4.50
N ILE A 109 -8.03 10.09 -3.21
CA ILE A 109 -6.78 10.59 -2.60
C ILE A 109 -5.70 9.49 -2.55
N ILE A 110 -6.11 8.23 -2.45
CA ILE A 110 -5.19 7.07 -2.45
C ILE A 110 -4.26 7.06 -3.68
N HIS A 111 -4.72 7.53 -4.85
CA HIS A 111 -3.89 7.58 -6.05
C HIS A 111 -2.69 8.52 -5.88
N ASN A 112 -2.91 9.69 -5.30
CA ASN A 112 -1.84 10.66 -5.02
C ASN A 112 -0.86 10.10 -3.99
N ALA A 113 -1.36 9.38 -2.99
CA ALA A 113 -0.52 8.72 -1.99
C ALA A 113 0.36 7.64 -2.63
N ILE A 114 -0.20 6.81 -3.51
CA ILE A 114 0.55 5.78 -4.24
C ILE A 114 1.63 6.42 -5.12
N GLU A 115 1.28 7.44 -5.90
CA GLU A 115 2.26 8.11 -6.79
C GLU A 115 3.45 8.71 -6.02
N ARG A 116 3.24 9.17 -4.78
CA ARG A 116 4.27 9.88 -4.00
C ARG A 116 5.02 8.99 -3.00
N LEU A 117 4.35 7.99 -2.43
CA LEU A 117 4.82 7.26 -1.26
C LEU A 117 5.05 5.76 -1.52
N LEU A 118 4.60 5.22 -2.65
CA LEU A 118 4.78 3.79 -2.95
C LEU A 118 6.27 3.43 -2.99
N GLY A 119 6.64 2.39 -2.25
CA GLY A 119 8.01 1.89 -2.18
C GLY A 119 8.91 2.64 -1.19
N LYS A 120 8.43 3.73 -0.58
CA LYS A 120 9.13 4.36 0.55
C LYS A 120 8.94 3.56 1.83
N SER A 121 9.97 3.54 2.65
CA SER A 121 9.90 3.00 4.01
C SER A 121 9.06 3.91 4.91
N ARG A 122 8.52 3.35 6.00
CA ARG A 122 7.73 4.12 6.98
C ARG A 122 8.49 5.33 7.53
N LYS A 123 9.80 5.18 7.80
CA LYS A 123 10.67 6.27 8.28
C LYS A 123 10.81 7.40 7.26
N GLU A 124 10.90 7.09 5.97
CA GLU A 124 10.96 8.12 4.93
C GLU A 124 9.64 8.88 4.81
N ILE A 125 8.50 8.19 4.95
CA ILE A 125 7.18 8.84 4.95
C ILE A 125 7.04 9.77 6.16
N GLU A 126 7.45 9.31 7.34
CA GLU A 126 7.49 10.11 8.56
C GLU A 126 8.40 11.35 8.41
N ALA A 127 9.58 11.20 7.80
CA ALA A 127 10.50 12.31 7.54
C ALA A 127 9.91 13.35 6.57
N ILE A 128 9.32 12.91 5.45
CA ILE A 128 8.68 13.80 4.47
C ILE A 128 7.53 14.57 5.11
N ALA A 129 6.71 13.89 5.90
CA ALA A 129 5.59 14.53 6.59
C ALA A 129 6.07 15.48 7.69
N LYS A 130 7.12 15.11 8.43
CA LYS A 130 7.75 16.00 9.42
C LYS A 130 8.27 17.28 8.77
N GLU A 131 9.04 17.17 7.69
CA GLU A 131 9.57 18.33 6.96
C GLU A 131 8.45 19.22 6.42
N THR A 132 7.38 18.62 5.89
CA THR A 132 6.21 19.36 5.39
C THR A 132 5.48 20.08 6.53
N LEU A 133 5.30 19.43 7.68
CA LEU A 133 4.62 20.02 8.83
C LEU A 133 5.47 21.11 9.49
N GLU A 134 6.76 20.88 9.68
CA GLU A 134 7.69 21.89 10.20
C GLU A 134 7.80 23.08 9.25
N GLY A 135 7.80 22.85 7.93
CA GLY A 135 7.80 23.91 6.92
C GLY A 135 6.53 24.76 6.93
N ASN A 136 5.36 24.15 7.20
CA ASN A 136 4.09 24.87 7.33
C ASN A 136 3.93 25.63 8.65
N LEU A 137 4.72 25.29 9.67
CA LEU A 137 4.65 25.87 11.01
C LEU A 137 5.68 26.99 11.25
N ARG A 138 6.67 27.16 10.36
CA ARG A 138 7.63 28.28 10.39
C ARG A 138 6.97 29.58 9.94
#